data_AF-A0A9X1QB01-F1
#
_entry.id   AF-A0A9X1QB01-F1
#
_cell.length_a   1.000
_cell.length_b   1.000
_cell.length_c   1.000
_cell.angle_alpha   90.00
_cell.angle_beta   90.00
_cell.angle_gamma   90.00
#
_symmetry.space_group_name_H-M   'P 1'
#
loop_
_entity.id
_entity.type
_entity.pdbx_description
1 polymer ?
#
loop_
_entity_poly.entity_id
_entity_poly.type
_entity_poly.pdbx_seq_one_letter_code
_entity_poly.pdbx_strand_id
1 'polypeptide(L)'
;METMLIKKSIEVNAPKESVWEIIISNNKNKIWFNAFSDGTQAQTDWQTGSKVIFADASKNGIIGVIKVNKPAEELVIEYNGVLNDGVENYETEEAQGMNGFQEIYRLREENGLTRMDMQCDMGADYFEMMSDAWDHALVIIKELSETGTSATALLDELDRTTKKFRDAIESFDEEEINEVPFEGSWTAGQVVEHILKSESGLPGVLLGDTTDTNRPVDANIPEIENIFLDFSTKLKAPDFNVPSDGPHNKAELIEAFTKERDEIRKVAAEQDLRLTASAFEFPGIGKFTRWEWLNFVVCHSKRHIHQLTNIRKKLSEKVAG
;
A
#
# COMPACT_ATOMS: atom_id res chain seq x y z
N MET A 1 16.10 -32.72 14.38
CA MET A 1 15.68 -31.42 14.96
C MET A 1 14.30 -31.57 15.55
N GLU A 2 14.00 -30.86 16.63
CA GLU A 2 12.63 -30.76 17.13
C GLU A 2 11.78 -29.98 16.12
N THR A 3 10.66 -30.58 15.71
CA THR A 3 9.72 -29.98 14.75
C THR A 3 8.58 -29.33 15.51
N MET A 4 8.29 -28.09 15.15
CA MET A 4 7.19 -27.28 15.66
C MET A 4 6.21 -26.99 14.53
N LEU A 5 5.02 -26.50 14.88
CA LEU A 5 3.95 -26.24 13.92
C LEU A 5 3.38 -24.84 14.14
N ILE A 6 3.56 -23.97 13.16
CA ILE A 6 2.92 -22.66 13.12
C ILE A 6 1.48 -22.87 12.67
N LYS A 7 0.52 -22.31 13.41
CA LYS A 7 -0.90 -22.26 13.02
C LYS A 7 -1.42 -20.85 13.21
N LYS A 8 -1.95 -20.26 12.14
CA LYS A 8 -2.55 -18.94 12.18
C LYS A 8 -3.83 -18.89 11.37
N SER A 9 -4.65 -17.89 11.66
CA SER A 9 -5.94 -17.68 11.01
C SER A 9 -6.22 -16.20 10.90
N ILE A 10 -6.84 -15.79 9.80
CA ILE A 10 -7.30 -14.42 9.60
C ILE A 10 -8.63 -14.42 8.87
N GLU A 11 -9.50 -13.47 9.24
CA GLU A 11 -10.74 -13.18 8.54
C GLU A 11 -10.51 -12.07 7.51
N VAL A 12 -11.00 -12.29 6.30
CA VAL A 12 -10.81 -11.43 5.13
C VAL A 12 -12.18 -11.11 4.54
N ASN A 13 -12.51 -9.83 4.45
CA ASN A 13 -13.75 -9.31 3.88
C ASN A 13 -13.66 -9.28 2.34
N ALA A 14 -13.45 -10.45 1.76
CA ALA A 14 -13.39 -10.68 0.33
C ALA A 14 -13.82 -12.13 0.02
N PRO A 15 -14.33 -12.41 -1.20
CA PRO A 15 -14.60 -13.77 -1.64
C PRO A 15 -13.33 -14.64 -1.62
N LYS A 16 -13.49 -15.93 -1.36
CA LYS A 16 -12.35 -16.86 -1.27
C LYS A 16 -11.56 -16.95 -2.58
N GLU A 17 -12.17 -16.70 -3.73
CA GLU A 17 -11.50 -16.66 -5.03
C GLU A 17 -10.49 -15.51 -5.11
N SER A 18 -10.82 -14.35 -4.53
CA SER A 18 -9.92 -13.20 -4.46
C SER A 18 -8.72 -13.52 -3.57
N VAL A 19 -8.95 -14.08 -2.39
CA VAL A 19 -7.88 -14.51 -1.46
C VAL A 19 -7.00 -15.57 -2.12
N TRP A 20 -7.61 -16.53 -2.81
CA TRP A 20 -6.88 -17.57 -3.54
C TRP A 20 -5.95 -17.00 -4.61
N GLU A 21 -6.43 -16.03 -5.39
CA GLU A 21 -5.61 -15.35 -6.39
C GLU A 21 -4.39 -14.65 -5.76
N ILE A 22 -4.52 -14.07 -4.55
CA ILE A 22 -3.38 -13.48 -3.82
C ILE A 22 -2.32 -14.54 -3.48
N ILE A 23 -2.75 -15.76 -3.11
CA ILE A 23 -1.85 -16.85 -2.71
C ILE A 23 -1.07 -17.39 -3.92
N ILE A 24 -1.75 -17.69 -5.03
CA ILE A 24 -1.13 -18.42 -6.15
C ILE A 24 -0.59 -17.53 -7.27
N SER A 25 -1.03 -16.27 -7.39
CA SER A 25 -0.64 -15.46 -8.54
C SER A 25 0.73 -14.83 -8.34
N ASN A 26 1.71 -15.16 -9.18
CA ASN A 26 3.10 -14.71 -9.04
C ASN A 26 3.28 -13.18 -8.97
N ASN A 27 2.38 -12.42 -9.60
CA ASN A 27 2.40 -10.96 -9.53
C ASN A 27 1.90 -10.41 -8.17
N LYS A 28 1.05 -11.15 -7.47
CA LYS A 28 0.45 -10.76 -6.20
C LYS A 28 1.21 -11.37 -5.01
N ASN A 29 1.62 -12.63 -5.11
CA ASN A 29 2.25 -13.33 -3.98
C ASN A 29 3.64 -12.80 -3.62
N LYS A 30 4.41 -12.33 -4.61
CA LYS A 30 5.69 -11.64 -4.39
C LYS A 30 5.59 -10.44 -3.44
N ILE A 31 4.40 -9.83 -3.31
CA ILE A 31 4.19 -8.68 -2.43
C ILE A 31 4.22 -9.13 -0.97
N TRP A 32 3.56 -10.23 -0.63
CA TRP A 32 3.52 -10.74 0.76
C TRP A 32 4.71 -11.66 1.08
N PHE A 33 5.37 -12.26 0.08
CA PHE A 33 6.64 -12.99 0.32
C PHE A 33 7.75 -12.10 0.89
N ASN A 34 7.72 -10.79 0.64
CA ASN A 34 8.66 -9.84 1.23
C ASN A 34 8.61 -9.79 2.76
N ALA A 35 7.55 -10.31 3.40
CA ALA A 35 7.50 -10.48 4.84
C ALA A 35 8.53 -11.49 5.37
N PHE A 36 9.01 -12.40 4.52
CA PHE A 36 10.00 -13.42 4.86
C PHE A 36 11.40 -13.01 4.41
N SER A 37 11.55 -12.60 3.15
CA SER A 37 12.80 -12.11 2.59
C SER A 37 12.53 -11.22 1.38
N ASP A 38 13.31 -10.15 1.23
CA ASP A 38 13.09 -9.16 0.18
C ASP A 38 13.39 -9.75 -1.21
N GLY A 39 12.50 -9.46 -2.15
CA GLY A 39 12.61 -9.90 -3.54
C GLY A 39 12.29 -11.38 -3.74
N THR A 40 11.71 -12.08 -2.76
CA THR A 40 11.32 -13.48 -2.91
C THR A 40 10.27 -13.69 -3.99
N GLN A 41 10.49 -14.69 -4.83
CA GLN A 41 9.59 -15.09 -5.91
C GLN A 41 9.35 -16.59 -5.92
N ALA A 42 8.12 -16.98 -6.23
CA ALA A 42 7.76 -18.38 -6.51
C ALA A 42 7.94 -18.71 -7.99
N GLN A 43 8.59 -19.83 -8.26
CA GLN A 43 8.78 -20.39 -9.59
C GLN A 43 8.05 -21.73 -9.67
N THR A 44 6.81 -21.69 -10.16
CA THR A 44 5.96 -22.87 -10.38
C THR A 44 4.77 -22.52 -11.27
N ASP A 45 4.10 -23.55 -11.80
CA ASP A 45 2.79 -23.43 -12.45
C ASP A 45 1.62 -23.74 -11.49
N TRP A 46 1.93 -24.02 -10.21
CA TRP A 46 1.01 -24.35 -9.13
C TRP A 46 0.20 -25.64 -9.34
N GLN A 47 0.49 -26.47 -10.34
CA GLN A 47 -0.24 -27.72 -10.54
C GLN A 47 0.17 -28.78 -9.51
N THR A 48 -0.76 -29.67 -9.15
CA THR A 48 -0.42 -30.79 -8.27
C THR A 48 0.64 -31.67 -8.92
N GLY A 49 1.70 -31.99 -8.17
CA GLY A 49 2.88 -32.71 -8.62
C GLY A 49 4.00 -31.81 -9.13
N SER A 50 3.75 -30.52 -9.35
CA SER A 50 4.77 -29.59 -9.83
C SER A 50 5.79 -29.25 -8.76
N LYS A 51 7.04 -29.04 -9.19
CA LYS A 51 8.07 -28.41 -8.38
C LYS A 51 7.71 -26.95 -8.13
N VAL A 52 8.00 -26.47 -6.94
CA VAL A 52 7.98 -25.05 -6.59
C VAL A 52 9.32 -24.67 -5.98
N ILE A 53 9.84 -23.53 -6.41
CA ILE A 53 11.04 -22.93 -5.84
C ILE A 53 10.66 -21.55 -5.34
N PHE A 54 10.90 -21.27 -4.07
CA PHE A 54 10.85 -19.93 -3.51
C PHE A 54 12.28 -19.42 -3.39
N ALA A 55 12.63 -18.38 -4.15
CA ALA A 55 13.99 -17.85 -4.21
C ALA A 55 14.00 -16.35 -3.93
N ASP A 56 14.90 -15.90 -3.07
CA ASP A 56 15.16 -14.50 -2.78
C ASP A 56 15.99 -13.80 -3.88
N ALA A 57 16.24 -12.50 -3.71
CA ALA A 57 17.05 -11.72 -4.64
C ALA A 57 18.51 -12.22 -4.78
N SER A 58 19.02 -12.96 -3.80
CA SER A 58 20.35 -13.57 -3.80
C SER A 58 20.36 -14.99 -4.41
N LYS A 59 19.22 -15.47 -4.91
CA LYS A 59 19.02 -16.83 -5.44
C LYS A 59 19.19 -17.94 -4.38
N ASN A 60 18.95 -17.60 -3.12
CA ASN A 60 18.84 -18.58 -2.04
C ASN A 60 17.37 -18.82 -1.71
N GLY A 61 17.05 -20.00 -1.18
CA GLY A 61 15.70 -20.28 -0.72
C GLY A 61 15.37 -21.77 -0.61
N ILE A 62 14.11 -22.12 -0.82
CA ILE A 62 13.57 -23.45 -0.53
C ILE A 62 12.87 -24.06 -1.73
N ILE A 63 12.93 -25.39 -1.81
CA ILE A 63 12.37 -26.20 -2.89
C ILE A 63 11.33 -27.15 -2.30
N GLY A 64 10.21 -27.29 -3.00
CA GLY A 64 9.17 -28.22 -2.64
C GLY A 64 8.39 -28.74 -3.84
N VAL A 65 7.33 -29.47 -3.53
CA VAL A 65 6.38 -30.04 -4.48
C VAL A 65 4.97 -29.69 -4.05
N ILE A 66 4.14 -29.25 -5.00
CA ILE A 66 2.71 -29.01 -4.76
C ILE A 66 2.02 -30.37 -4.59
N LYS A 67 1.59 -30.70 -3.37
CA LYS A 67 0.92 -31.98 -3.07
C LYS A 67 -0.59 -31.93 -3.31
N VAL A 68 -1.19 -30.76 -3.08
CA VAL A 68 -2.62 -30.51 -3.28
C VAL A 68 -2.78 -29.11 -3.82
N ASN A 69 -3.56 -28.96 -4.89
CA ASN A 69 -4.13 -27.68 -5.29
C ASN A 69 -5.62 -27.91 -5.59
N LYS A 70 -6.46 -27.50 -4.65
CA LYS A 70 -7.91 -27.39 -4.81
C LYS A 70 -8.25 -25.89 -4.84
N PRO A 71 -8.55 -25.33 -6.02
CA PRO A 71 -8.78 -23.90 -6.16
C PRO A 71 -9.77 -23.35 -5.14
N ALA A 72 -9.38 -22.25 -4.50
CA ALA A 72 -10.13 -21.55 -3.46
C ALA A 72 -10.58 -22.42 -2.27
N GLU A 73 -9.88 -23.52 -1.98
CA GLU A 73 -10.19 -24.42 -0.87
C GLU A 73 -8.95 -24.84 -0.10
N GLU A 74 -7.95 -25.41 -0.78
CA GLU A 74 -6.79 -26.02 -0.12
C GLU A 74 -5.55 -26.05 -1.03
N LEU A 75 -4.43 -25.53 -0.52
CA LEU A 75 -3.10 -25.66 -1.12
C LEU A 75 -2.19 -26.37 -0.12
N VAL A 76 -1.47 -27.39 -0.55
CA VAL A 76 -0.45 -28.08 0.26
C VAL A 76 0.85 -28.11 -0.52
N ILE A 77 1.90 -27.58 0.09
CA ILE A 77 3.27 -27.61 -0.41
C ILE A 77 4.09 -28.48 0.55
N GLU A 78 4.89 -29.40 0.03
CA GLU A 78 5.80 -30.22 0.81
C GLU A 78 7.23 -29.88 0.42
N TYR A 79 8.04 -29.46 1.38
CA TYR A 79 9.43 -29.08 1.16
C TYR A 79 10.35 -30.29 1.22
N ASN A 80 11.37 -30.27 0.36
CA ASN A 80 12.30 -31.39 0.23
C ASN A 80 13.72 -30.96 -0.19
N GLY A 81 13.98 -29.67 -0.37
CA GLY A 81 15.29 -29.19 -0.79
C GLY A 81 15.50 -27.72 -0.51
N VAL A 82 16.74 -27.28 -0.70
CA VAL A 82 17.16 -25.89 -0.59
C VAL A 82 17.81 -25.44 -1.89
N LEU A 83 17.77 -24.13 -2.12
CA LEU A 83 18.45 -23.46 -3.21
C LEU A 83 19.59 -22.62 -2.62
N ASN A 84 20.82 -22.86 -3.06
CA ASN A 84 21.99 -22.08 -2.65
C ASN A 84 22.69 -21.51 -3.89
N ASP A 85 22.77 -20.19 -4.00
CA ASP A 85 23.33 -19.47 -5.16
C ASP A 85 22.74 -19.95 -6.51
N GLY A 86 21.45 -20.29 -6.52
CA GLY A 86 20.74 -20.83 -7.68
C GLY A 86 21.02 -22.31 -7.98
N VAL A 87 21.75 -23.02 -7.11
CA VAL A 87 22.01 -24.46 -7.20
C VAL A 87 21.06 -25.22 -6.27
N GLU A 88 20.33 -26.19 -6.83
CA GLU A 88 19.43 -27.05 -6.06
C GLU A 88 20.21 -28.09 -5.26
N ASN A 89 19.92 -28.20 -3.96
CA ASN A 89 20.52 -29.18 -3.06
C ASN A 89 19.44 -29.91 -2.25
N TYR A 90 19.50 -31.24 -2.25
CA TYR A 90 18.54 -32.11 -1.55
C TYR A 90 19.18 -32.94 -0.42
N GLU A 91 20.51 -32.92 -0.33
CA GLU A 91 21.29 -33.80 0.57
C GLU A 91 21.97 -33.05 1.72
N THR A 92 21.86 -31.72 1.76
CA THR A 92 22.42 -30.92 2.86
C THR A 92 21.67 -31.23 4.16
N GLU A 93 22.32 -31.00 5.30
CA GLU A 93 21.68 -31.18 6.62
C GLU A 93 20.39 -30.34 6.74
N GLU A 94 20.40 -29.14 6.15
CA GLU A 94 19.24 -28.26 6.07
C GLU A 94 18.09 -28.87 5.25
N ALA A 95 18.38 -29.36 4.03
CA ALA A 95 17.39 -30.01 3.17
C ALA A 95 16.82 -31.28 3.81
N GLN A 96 17.68 -32.13 4.38
CA GLN A 96 17.25 -33.34 5.07
C GLN A 96 16.45 -33.02 6.35
N GLY A 97 16.76 -31.90 7.01
CA GLY A 97 16.08 -31.42 8.20
C GLY A 97 14.64 -30.96 7.97
N MET A 98 14.34 -30.43 6.79
CA MET A 98 13.00 -29.99 6.39
C MET A 98 12.26 -30.98 5.49
N ASN A 99 12.88 -32.11 5.13
CA ASN A 99 12.29 -33.05 4.18
C ASN A 99 10.95 -33.59 4.70
N GLY A 100 9.89 -33.30 3.96
CA GLY A 100 8.52 -33.68 4.32
C GLY A 100 7.76 -32.62 5.13
N PHE A 101 8.39 -31.49 5.49
CA PHE A 101 7.68 -30.36 6.11
C PHE A 101 6.63 -29.81 5.16
N GLN A 102 5.47 -29.46 5.71
CA GLN A 102 4.35 -28.98 4.92
C GLN A 102 3.99 -27.54 5.24
N GLU A 103 3.67 -26.80 4.18
CA GLU A 103 2.94 -25.54 4.24
C GLU A 103 1.55 -25.75 3.65
N ILE A 104 0.53 -25.38 4.41
CA ILE A 104 -0.87 -25.69 4.11
C ILE A 104 -1.74 -24.45 4.27
N TYR A 105 -2.49 -24.15 3.24
CA TYR A 105 -3.51 -23.10 3.24
C TYR A 105 -4.88 -23.71 3.12
N ARG A 106 -5.85 -23.19 3.88
CA ARG A 106 -7.26 -23.58 3.78
C ARG A 106 -8.14 -22.36 3.81
N LEU A 107 -9.04 -22.25 2.83
CA LEU A 107 -10.01 -21.17 2.73
C LEU A 107 -11.41 -21.70 3.02
N ARG A 108 -12.17 -20.95 3.81
CA ARG A 108 -13.59 -21.21 4.08
C ARG A 108 -14.32 -19.89 4.02
N GLU A 109 -15.41 -19.84 3.27
CA GLU A 109 -16.22 -18.64 3.15
C GLU A 109 -17.57 -18.85 3.82
N GLU A 110 -18.00 -17.86 4.59
CA GLU A 110 -19.35 -17.76 5.13
C GLU A 110 -19.84 -16.31 5.02
N ASN A 111 -20.98 -16.10 4.35
CA ASN A 111 -21.59 -14.77 4.17
C ASN A 111 -20.67 -13.70 3.55
N GLY A 112 -19.80 -14.08 2.59
CA GLY A 112 -18.87 -13.15 1.93
C GLY A 112 -17.62 -12.81 2.75
N LEU A 113 -17.50 -13.38 3.96
CA LEU A 113 -16.28 -13.32 4.78
C LEU A 113 -15.50 -14.62 4.60
N THR A 114 -14.24 -14.50 4.16
CA THR A 114 -13.34 -15.65 4.02
C THR A 114 -12.45 -15.77 5.25
N ARG A 115 -12.50 -16.93 5.90
CA ARG A 115 -11.48 -17.35 6.84
C ARG A 115 -10.37 -18.07 6.11
N MET A 116 -9.15 -17.56 6.25
CA MET A 116 -7.93 -18.20 5.77
C MET A 116 -7.16 -18.79 6.95
N ASP A 117 -6.99 -20.11 6.96
CA ASP A 117 -6.11 -20.81 7.90
C ASP A 117 -4.79 -21.16 7.20
N MET A 118 -3.67 -20.92 7.86
CA MET A 118 -2.35 -21.38 7.43
C MET A 118 -1.73 -22.31 8.47
N GLN A 119 -1.03 -23.35 8.01
CA GLN A 119 -0.19 -24.23 8.83
C GLN A 119 1.17 -24.41 8.17
N CYS A 120 2.25 -24.34 8.95
CA CYS A 120 3.60 -24.52 8.41
C CYS A 120 4.45 -25.29 9.44
N ASP A 121 4.97 -26.44 9.03
CA ASP A 121 5.95 -27.18 9.82
C ASP A 121 7.27 -26.39 9.85
N MET A 122 7.89 -26.29 11.03
CA MET A 122 9.06 -25.45 11.24
C MET A 122 10.06 -26.09 12.19
N GLY A 123 11.35 -25.87 11.95
CA GLY A 123 12.39 -26.22 12.92
C GLY A 123 12.32 -25.29 14.14
N ALA A 124 12.55 -25.82 15.34
CA ALA A 124 12.46 -25.04 16.57
C ALA A 124 13.30 -23.75 16.55
N ASP A 125 14.49 -23.79 15.93
CA ASP A 125 15.40 -22.64 15.84
C ASP A 125 14.85 -21.46 15.00
N TYR A 126 13.91 -21.73 14.07
CA TYR A 126 13.32 -20.73 13.18
C TYR A 126 11.89 -20.35 13.55
N PHE A 127 11.29 -21.03 14.55
CA PHE A 127 9.86 -20.94 14.84
C PHE A 127 9.38 -19.51 15.15
N GLU A 128 10.02 -18.81 16.09
CA GLU A 128 9.60 -17.47 16.52
C GLU A 128 9.69 -16.46 15.35
N MET A 129 10.83 -16.41 14.68
CA MET A 129 11.05 -15.50 13.54
C MET A 129 10.05 -15.76 12.40
N MET A 130 9.82 -17.03 12.05
CA MET A 130 8.88 -17.37 10.97
C MET A 130 7.43 -17.18 11.40
N SER A 131 7.11 -17.36 12.68
CA SER A 131 5.79 -17.04 13.23
C SER A 131 5.51 -15.54 13.10
N ASP A 132 6.45 -14.67 13.44
CA ASP A 132 6.28 -13.22 13.29
C ASP A 132 6.15 -12.82 11.81
N ALA A 133 6.99 -13.39 10.93
CA ALA A 133 6.90 -13.17 9.48
C ALA A 133 5.52 -13.57 8.92
N TRP A 134 4.95 -14.67 9.41
CA TRP A 134 3.61 -15.10 9.04
C TRP A 134 2.51 -14.15 9.54
N ASP A 135 2.65 -13.54 10.72
CA ASP A 135 1.68 -12.53 11.17
C ASP A 135 1.66 -11.33 10.21
N HIS A 136 2.82 -10.87 9.77
CA HIS A 136 2.92 -9.80 8.78
C HIS A 136 2.39 -10.22 7.41
N ALA A 137 2.72 -11.42 6.93
CA ALA A 137 2.26 -11.94 5.65
C ALA A 137 0.72 -12.00 5.58
N LEU A 138 0.06 -12.46 6.65
CA LEU A 138 -1.41 -12.54 6.69
C LEU A 138 -2.07 -11.16 6.64
N VAL A 139 -1.48 -10.13 7.26
CA VAL A 139 -1.96 -8.75 7.15
C VAL A 139 -1.87 -8.27 5.70
N ILE A 140 -0.74 -8.47 5.03
CA ILE A 140 -0.56 -8.07 3.62
C ILE A 140 -1.54 -8.82 2.71
N ILE A 141 -1.75 -10.13 2.93
CA ILE A 141 -2.72 -10.92 2.16
C ILE A 141 -4.13 -10.36 2.33
N LYS A 142 -4.53 -10.02 3.56
CA LYS A 142 -5.83 -9.40 3.85
C LYS A 142 -5.97 -8.06 3.13
N GLU A 143 -4.97 -7.18 3.21
CA GLU A 143 -4.98 -5.89 2.54
C GLU A 143 -5.13 -6.02 1.01
N LEU A 144 -4.31 -6.88 0.39
CA LEU A 144 -4.37 -7.14 -1.05
C LEU A 144 -5.71 -7.72 -1.48
N SER A 145 -6.30 -8.57 -0.65
CA SER A 145 -7.60 -9.19 -0.92
C SER A 145 -8.75 -8.20 -0.80
N GLU A 146 -8.68 -7.27 0.14
CA GLU A 146 -9.76 -6.32 0.44
C GLU A 146 -9.70 -5.03 -0.37
N THR A 147 -8.52 -4.64 -0.85
CA THR A 147 -8.30 -3.32 -1.48
C THR A 147 -7.57 -3.36 -2.82
N GLY A 148 -7.06 -4.53 -3.22
CA GLY A 148 -6.23 -4.69 -4.42
C GLY A 148 -4.81 -4.10 -4.31
N THR A 149 -4.43 -3.51 -3.18
CA THR A 149 -3.08 -2.98 -2.91
C THR A 149 -2.67 -3.24 -1.45
N SER A 150 -1.42 -2.97 -1.08
CA SER A 150 -0.93 -3.10 0.30
C SER A 150 -0.69 -1.73 0.94
N ALA A 151 -0.63 -1.67 2.27
CA ALA A 151 -0.28 -0.46 3.00
C ALA A 151 1.08 0.09 2.53
N THR A 152 2.07 -0.79 2.36
CA THR A 152 3.39 -0.42 1.82
C THR A 152 3.30 0.25 0.45
N ALA A 153 2.53 -0.34 -0.48
CA ALA A 153 2.38 0.23 -1.82
C ALA A 153 1.64 1.59 -1.81
N LEU A 154 0.69 1.77 -0.88
CA LEU A 154 0.01 3.06 -0.69
C LEU A 154 0.95 4.12 -0.11
N LEU A 155 1.80 3.75 0.85
CA LEU A 155 2.83 4.62 1.41
C LEU A 155 3.89 4.99 0.37
N ASP A 156 4.31 4.05 -0.48
CA ASP A 156 5.21 4.33 -1.62
C ASP A 156 4.57 5.31 -2.62
N GLU A 157 3.26 5.18 -2.85
CA GLU A 157 2.53 6.12 -3.72
C GLU A 157 2.42 7.51 -3.09
N LEU A 158 2.24 7.59 -1.77
CA LEU A 158 2.31 8.84 -1.01
C LEU A 158 3.70 9.48 -1.15
N ASP A 159 4.79 8.71 -1.00
CA ASP A 159 6.17 9.20 -1.15
C ASP A 159 6.41 9.70 -2.58
N ARG A 160 5.96 8.94 -3.58
CA ARG A 160 6.09 9.29 -5.00
C ARG A 160 5.34 10.57 -5.36
N THR A 161 4.10 10.72 -4.87
CA THR A 161 3.30 11.93 -5.13
C THR A 161 3.83 13.13 -4.37
N THR A 162 4.31 12.96 -3.14
CA THR A 162 4.99 13.99 -2.34
C THR A 162 6.22 14.54 -3.08
N LYS A 163 7.08 13.64 -3.57
CA LYS A 163 8.24 14.04 -4.37
C LYS A 163 7.84 14.82 -5.62
N LYS A 164 6.88 14.29 -6.41
CA LYS A 164 6.41 14.97 -7.64
C LYS A 164 5.80 16.33 -7.37
N PHE A 165 5.08 16.48 -6.25
CA PHE A 165 4.51 17.75 -5.85
C PHE A 165 5.61 18.76 -5.52
N ARG A 166 6.59 18.37 -4.70
CA ARG A 166 7.77 19.19 -4.39
C ARG A 166 8.53 19.60 -5.66
N ASP A 167 8.82 18.65 -6.56
CA ASP A 167 9.50 18.93 -7.83
C ASP A 167 8.70 19.93 -8.69
N ALA A 168 7.37 19.90 -8.64
CA ALA A 168 6.51 20.87 -9.32
C ALA A 168 6.62 22.28 -8.70
N ILE A 169 6.66 22.40 -7.36
CA ILE A 169 6.91 23.70 -6.68
C ILE A 169 8.31 24.23 -7.06
N GLU A 170 9.31 23.35 -7.11
CA GLU A 170 10.69 23.75 -7.40
C GLU A 170 10.87 24.34 -8.80
N SER A 171 9.96 24.04 -9.73
CA SER A 171 9.98 24.53 -11.12
C SER A 171 9.66 26.02 -11.31
N PHE A 172 9.20 26.71 -10.25
CA PHE A 172 8.92 28.14 -10.23
C PHE A 172 10.02 28.88 -9.48
N ASP A 173 10.42 30.08 -9.88
CA ASP A 173 11.18 30.97 -9.00
C ASP A 173 10.27 31.74 -8.00
N GLU A 174 10.87 32.63 -7.20
CA GLU A 174 10.16 33.40 -6.16
C GLU A 174 9.16 34.42 -6.74
N GLU A 175 9.42 34.95 -7.94
CA GLU A 175 8.50 35.87 -8.62
C GLU A 175 7.38 35.08 -9.29
N GLU A 176 7.74 34.01 -10.02
CA GLU A 176 6.81 33.15 -10.75
C GLU A 176 5.80 32.45 -9.83
N ILE A 177 6.21 32.05 -8.60
CA ILE A 177 5.29 31.38 -7.67
C ILE A 177 4.12 32.29 -7.24
N ASN A 178 4.33 33.60 -7.30
CA ASN A 178 3.36 34.65 -6.97
C ASN A 178 2.68 35.25 -8.20
N GLU A 179 3.06 34.85 -9.42
CA GLU A 179 2.46 35.40 -10.63
C GLU A 179 1.09 34.76 -10.92
N VAL A 180 0.09 35.59 -11.22
CA VAL A 180 -1.22 35.13 -11.68
C VAL A 180 -1.12 34.68 -13.15
N PRO A 181 -1.26 33.38 -13.46
CA PRO A 181 -1.03 32.86 -14.82
C PRO A 181 -2.13 33.23 -15.82
N PHE A 182 -3.38 33.42 -15.38
CA PHE A 182 -4.48 33.90 -16.21
C PHE A 182 -5.60 34.48 -15.34
N GLU A 183 -6.50 35.26 -15.93
CA GLU A 183 -7.57 35.92 -15.18
C GLU A 183 -8.43 34.90 -14.39
N GLY A 184 -8.62 35.16 -13.10
CA GLY A 184 -9.43 34.32 -12.22
C GLY A 184 -8.79 33.00 -11.77
N SER A 185 -7.50 32.79 -12.02
CA SER A 185 -6.74 31.64 -11.50
C SER A 185 -6.08 31.92 -10.16
N TRP A 186 -5.80 30.86 -9.40
CA TRP A 186 -4.80 30.91 -8.33
C TRP A 186 -3.37 30.95 -8.89
N THR A 187 -2.46 31.58 -8.14
CA THR A 187 -1.01 31.48 -8.35
C THR A 187 -0.50 30.10 -7.94
N ALA A 188 0.75 29.77 -8.28
CA ALA A 188 1.35 28.52 -7.80
C ALA A 188 1.45 28.49 -6.26
N GLY A 189 1.82 29.61 -5.62
CA GLY A 189 1.91 29.74 -4.16
C GLY A 189 0.56 29.50 -3.47
N GLN A 190 -0.52 30.04 -4.04
CA GLN A 190 -1.88 29.79 -3.58
C GLN A 190 -2.29 28.32 -3.69
N VAL A 191 -1.87 27.61 -4.75
CA VAL A 191 -2.12 26.17 -4.88
C VAL A 191 -1.39 25.38 -3.79
N VAL A 192 -0.16 25.76 -3.43
CA VAL A 192 0.57 25.08 -2.35
C VAL A 192 -0.05 25.37 -0.98
N GLU A 193 -0.40 26.63 -0.69
CA GLU A 193 -1.10 26.97 0.57
C GLU A 193 -2.45 26.24 0.68
N HIS A 194 -3.16 26.06 -0.44
CA HIS A 194 -4.40 25.28 -0.46
C HIS A 194 -4.18 23.82 -0.03
N ILE A 195 -3.13 23.16 -0.54
CA ILE A 195 -2.78 21.79 -0.11
C ILE A 195 -2.48 21.76 1.38
N LEU A 196 -1.63 22.67 1.87
CA LEU A 196 -1.29 22.78 3.29
C LEU A 196 -2.54 22.93 4.16
N LYS A 197 -3.47 23.81 3.78
CA LYS A 197 -4.74 23.98 4.51
C LYS A 197 -5.60 22.72 4.47
N SER A 198 -5.63 22.05 3.32
CA SER A 198 -6.47 20.86 3.13
C SER A 198 -6.00 19.63 3.89
N GLU A 199 -4.69 19.53 4.09
CA GLU A 199 -4.06 18.42 4.79
C GLU A 199 -3.73 18.78 6.25
N SER A 200 -3.90 20.05 6.62
CA SER A 200 -3.71 20.51 8.00
C SER A 200 -4.56 19.71 8.99
N GLY A 201 -3.90 19.22 10.04
CA GLY A 201 -4.53 18.41 11.08
C GLY A 201 -4.77 16.94 10.70
N LEU A 202 -4.47 16.52 9.47
CA LEU A 202 -4.60 15.12 9.05
C LEU A 202 -3.76 14.14 9.90
N PRO A 203 -2.51 14.46 10.34
CA PRO A 203 -1.80 13.61 11.30
C PRO A 203 -2.62 13.35 12.57
N GLY A 204 -3.37 14.34 13.06
CA GLY A 204 -4.26 14.20 14.21
C GLY A 204 -5.48 13.32 13.91
N VAL A 205 -6.05 13.40 12.71
CA VAL A 205 -7.15 12.52 12.27
C VAL A 205 -6.67 11.06 12.18
N LEU A 206 -5.47 10.85 11.65
CA LEU A 206 -4.87 9.52 11.55
C LEU A 206 -4.49 8.96 12.92
N LEU A 207 -3.98 9.77 13.86
CA LEU A 207 -3.66 9.33 15.23
C LEU A 207 -4.88 9.20 16.14
N GLY A 208 -5.98 9.88 15.81
CA GLY A 208 -7.16 9.99 16.66
C GLY A 208 -7.95 8.69 16.83
N ASP A 209 -9.06 8.80 17.54
CA ASP A 209 -9.93 7.67 17.85
C ASP A 209 -10.43 6.96 16.59
N THR A 210 -10.54 5.64 16.69
CA THR A 210 -10.97 4.77 15.60
C THR A 210 -12.07 3.83 16.04
N THR A 211 -12.78 3.30 15.04
CA THR A 211 -13.69 2.16 15.21
C THR A 211 -13.36 1.08 14.19
N ASP A 212 -13.77 -0.15 14.47
CA ASP A 212 -13.77 -1.23 13.47
C ASP A 212 -14.56 -0.80 12.23
N THR A 213 -14.06 -1.20 11.07
CA THR A 213 -14.67 -0.86 9.77
C THR A 213 -15.64 -1.98 9.37
N ASN A 214 -16.93 -1.66 9.32
CA ASN A 214 -18.00 -2.62 9.00
C ASN A 214 -18.37 -2.63 7.50
N ARG A 215 -17.45 -2.19 6.64
CA ARG A 215 -17.57 -2.09 5.18
C ARG A 215 -16.21 -2.39 4.55
N PRO A 216 -16.10 -2.56 3.21
CA PRO A 216 -14.79 -2.61 2.56
C PRO A 216 -13.94 -1.39 2.95
N VAL A 217 -12.66 -1.63 3.19
CA VAL A 217 -11.70 -0.63 3.67
C VAL A 217 -11.56 0.54 2.69
N ASP A 218 -11.75 0.25 1.41
CA ASP A 218 -11.59 1.14 0.26
C ASP A 218 -12.92 1.63 -0.34
N ALA A 219 -14.06 1.41 0.32
CA ALA A 219 -15.38 1.62 -0.27
C ALA A 219 -15.59 3.04 -0.85
N ASN A 220 -14.96 4.07 -0.29
CA ASN A 220 -15.06 5.45 -0.75
C ASN A 220 -13.97 5.86 -1.77
N ILE A 221 -12.96 5.02 -2.02
CA ILE A 221 -11.89 5.34 -2.99
C ILE A 221 -12.45 5.67 -4.38
N PRO A 222 -13.42 4.93 -4.94
CA PRO A 222 -13.98 5.29 -6.25
C PRO A 222 -14.60 6.70 -6.27
N GLU A 223 -15.26 7.11 -5.18
CA GLU A 223 -15.83 8.46 -5.07
C GLU A 223 -14.72 9.53 -4.94
N ILE A 224 -13.70 9.26 -4.12
CA ILE A 224 -12.50 10.12 -4.00
C ILE A 224 -11.85 10.32 -5.37
N GLU A 225 -11.59 9.24 -6.12
CA GLU A 225 -10.98 9.30 -7.44
C GLU A 225 -11.85 10.07 -8.43
N ASN A 226 -13.16 9.81 -8.46
CA ASN A 226 -14.09 10.53 -9.32
C ASN A 226 -14.09 12.04 -9.06
N ILE A 227 -13.93 12.48 -7.81
CA ILE A 227 -13.87 13.90 -7.46
C ILE A 227 -12.52 14.50 -7.87
N PHE A 228 -11.42 13.88 -7.45
CA PHE A 228 -10.11 14.52 -7.52
C PHE A 228 -9.37 14.27 -8.84
N LEU A 229 -9.58 13.13 -9.48
CA LEU A 229 -8.93 12.76 -10.74
C LEU A 229 -9.73 13.16 -11.98
N ASP A 230 -10.96 13.67 -11.82
CA ASP A 230 -11.64 14.42 -12.88
C ASP A 230 -11.09 15.85 -12.99
N PHE A 231 -10.14 16.03 -13.91
CA PHE A 231 -9.54 17.34 -14.21
C PHE A 231 -10.43 18.24 -15.08
N SER A 232 -11.57 17.76 -15.56
CA SER A 232 -12.50 18.54 -16.38
C SER A 232 -13.48 19.37 -15.55
N THR A 233 -13.86 18.89 -14.37
CA THR A 233 -14.79 19.58 -13.48
C THR A 233 -14.08 20.64 -12.63
N LYS A 234 -14.63 21.86 -12.65
CA LYS A 234 -14.18 22.95 -11.77
C LYS A 234 -14.81 22.79 -10.39
N LEU A 235 -13.99 22.41 -9.42
CA LEU A 235 -14.38 22.31 -8.01
C LEU A 235 -14.22 23.65 -7.30
N LYS A 236 -15.15 23.95 -6.38
CA LYS A 236 -15.00 25.05 -5.43
C LYS A 236 -14.49 24.47 -4.12
N ALA A 237 -13.32 24.91 -3.66
CA ALA A 237 -12.79 24.53 -2.36
C ALA A 237 -13.71 25.06 -1.24
N PRO A 238 -13.86 24.33 -0.12
CA PRO A 238 -14.51 24.87 1.08
C PRO A 238 -13.83 26.16 1.55
N ASP A 239 -14.58 27.05 2.19
CA ASP A 239 -14.09 28.38 2.56
C ASP A 239 -12.82 28.34 3.44
N PHE A 240 -12.68 27.31 4.29
CA PHE A 240 -11.50 27.13 5.14
C PHE A 240 -10.24 26.64 4.40
N ASN A 241 -10.39 26.12 3.17
CA ASN A 241 -9.27 25.70 2.31
C ASN A 241 -8.85 26.78 1.30
N VAL A 242 -9.51 27.94 1.28
CA VAL A 242 -9.17 29.02 0.34
C VAL A 242 -7.82 29.63 0.76
N PRO A 243 -6.83 29.72 -0.15
CA PRO A 243 -5.54 30.32 0.14
C PRO A 243 -5.67 31.85 0.29
N SER A 244 -4.69 32.45 0.97
CA SER A 244 -4.54 33.91 1.07
C SER A 244 -4.06 34.53 -0.25
N ASP A 245 -4.11 35.86 -0.36
CA ASP A 245 -3.68 36.59 -1.56
C ASP A 245 -2.15 36.68 -1.70
N GLY A 246 -1.38 36.26 -0.68
CA GLY A 246 0.08 36.33 -0.67
C GLY A 246 0.65 37.72 -0.33
N PRO A 247 1.92 38.00 -0.70
CA PRO A 247 2.83 37.09 -1.39
C PRO A 247 3.19 35.87 -0.53
N HIS A 248 3.43 34.75 -1.18
CA HIS A 248 3.89 33.52 -0.56
C HIS A 248 5.39 33.38 -0.74
N ASN A 249 6.09 33.04 0.34
CA ASN A 249 7.50 32.72 0.26
C ASN A 249 7.71 31.28 -0.21
N LYS A 250 8.47 31.06 -1.29
CA LYS A 250 8.68 29.71 -1.84
C LYS A 250 9.35 28.77 -0.85
N ALA A 251 10.37 29.24 -0.15
CA ALA A 251 11.14 28.41 0.78
C ALA A 251 10.28 27.96 1.97
N GLU A 252 9.49 28.88 2.55
CA GLU A 252 8.56 28.58 3.64
C GLU A 252 7.48 27.57 3.20
N LEU A 253 6.94 27.71 1.99
CA LEU A 253 5.98 26.76 1.44
C LEU A 253 6.57 25.35 1.28
N ILE A 254 7.79 25.23 0.75
CA ILE A 254 8.47 23.94 0.59
C ILE A 254 8.77 23.31 1.95
N GLU A 255 9.25 24.10 2.91
CA GLU A 255 9.53 23.63 4.27
C GLU A 255 8.26 23.13 4.95
N ALA A 256 7.18 23.92 4.93
CA ALA A 256 5.90 23.55 5.52
C ALA A 256 5.32 22.28 4.87
N PHE A 257 5.35 22.19 3.54
CA PHE A 257 4.84 21.03 2.82
C PHE A 257 5.62 19.76 3.14
N THR A 258 6.96 19.86 3.15
CA THR A 258 7.83 18.73 3.47
C THR A 258 7.56 18.23 4.88
N LYS A 259 7.49 19.15 5.85
CA LYS A 259 7.20 18.81 7.24
C LYS A 259 5.85 18.12 7.42
N GLU A 260 4.79 18.68 6.83
CA GLU A 260 3.44 18.11 6.94
C GLU A 260 3.38 16.71 6.32
N ARG A 261 4.02 16.52 5.17
CA ARG A 261 4.06 15.22 4.49
C ARG A 261 4.86 14.18 5.25
N ASP A 262 5.99 14.56 5.83
CA ASP A 262 6.78 13.67 6.70
C ASP A 262 5.96 13.24 7.93
N GLU A 263 5.20 14.16 8.54
CA GLU A 263 4.32 13.85 9.67
C GLU A 263 3.18 12.90 9.28
N ILE A 264 2.46 13.17 8.17
CA ILE A 264 1.41 12.27 7.65
C ILE A 264 1.99 10.88 7.37
N ARG A 265 3.12 10.83 6.66
CA ARG A 265 3.78 9.59 6.26
C ARG A 265 4.25 8.77 7.46
N LYS A 266 4.81 9.43 8.47
CA LYS A 266 5.25 8.78 9.72
C LYS A 266 4.06 8.16 10.44
N VAL A 267 3.01 8.95 10.69
CA VAL A 267 1.81 8.46 11.39
C VAL A 267 1.20 7.29 10.63
N ALA A 268 1.05 7.41 9.32
CA ALA A 268 0.48 6.37 8.48
C ALA A 268 1.23 5.03 8.57
N ALA A 269 2.56 5.06 8.70
CA ALA A 269 3.38 3.86 8.80
C ALA A 269 3.27 3.13 10.16
N GLU A 270 2.82 3.83 11.21
CA GLU A 270 2.72 3.31 12.58
C GLU A 270 1.30 2.89 12.96
N GLN A 271 0.31 3.16 12.10
CA GLN A 271 -1.11 2.97 12.40
C GLN A 271 -1.73 1.85 11.55
N ASP A 272 -2.70 1.12 12.12
CA ASP A 272 -3.57 0.25 11.32
C ASP A 272 -4.44 1.10 10.40
N LEU A 273 -4.17 1.04 9.10
CA LEU A 273 -4.83 1.85 8.08
C LEU A 273 -6.27 1.39 7.79
N ARG A 274 -6.65 0.18 8.21
CA ARG A 274 -7.94 -0.43 7.89
C ARG A 274 -9.08 0.09 8.76
N LEU A 275 -8.75 0.74 9.88
CA LEU A 275 -9.72 1.28 10.82
C LEU A 275 -10.37 2.57 10.33
N THR A 276 -11.62 2.79 10.74
CA THR A 276 -12.38 4.00 10.44
C THR A 276 -11.96 5.11 11.39
N ALA A 277 -11.44 6.23 10.87
CA ALA A 277 -11.07 7.39 11.66
C ALA A 277 -12.32 8.16 12.10
N SER A 278 -12.45 8.42 13.40
CA SER A 278 -13.65 9.06 13.98
C SER A 278 -13.50 10.55 14.24
N ALA A 279 -12.27 11.07 14.18
CA ALA A 279 -11.97 12.46 14.55
C ALA A 279 -12.51 13.50 13.57
N PHE A 280 -12.73 13.15 12.31
CA PHE A 280 -13.20 14.07 11.28
C PHE A 280 -13.97 13.34 10.17
N GLU A 281 -14.97 14.01 9.62
CA GLU A 281 -15.79 13.50 8.50
C GLU A 281 -15.48 14.31 7.24
N PHE A 282 -15.19 13.61 6.15
CA PHE A 282 -14.98 14.24 4.86
C PHE A 282 -16.27 14.92 4.39
N PRO A 283 -16.25 16.23 4.06
CA PRO A 283 -17.45 16.98 3.70
C PRO A 283 -18.23 16.32 2.55
N GLY A 284 -19.50 16.00 2.81
CA GLY A 284 -20.42 15.43 1.82
C GLY A 284 -20.37 13.91 1.66
N ILE A 285 -19.39 13.21 2.26
CA ILE A 285 -19.26 11.74 2.15
C ILE A 285 -19.38 11.07 3.52
N GLY A 286 -18.67 11.58 4.53
CA GLY A 286 -18.70 11.06 5.90
C GLY A 286 -17.34 10.52 6.37
N LYS A 287 -17.36 9.51 7.26
CA LYS A 287 -16.15 8.97 7.87
C LYS A 287 -15.36 8.09 6.90
N PHE A 288 -14.06 8.35 6.85
CA PHE A 288 -13.10 7.57 6.07
C PHE A 288 -12.31 6.61 6.94
N THR A 289 -11.90 5.50 6.33
CA THR A 289 -10.77 4.72 6.86
C THR A 289 -9.49 5.55 6.77
N ARG A 290 -8.50 5.23 7.60
CA ARG A 290 -7.17 5.83 7.47
C ARG A 290 -6.58 5.59 6.08
N TRP A 291 -6.86 4.43 5.49
CA TRP A 291 -6.53 4.09 4.10
C TRP A 291 -7.14 5.07 3.09
N GLU A 292 -8.43 5.35 3.21
CA GLU A 292 -9.14 6.32 2.35
C GLU A 292 -8.61 7.74 2.53
N TRP A 293 -8.26 8.14 3.75
CA TRP A 293 -7.61 9.44 4.01
C TRP A 293 -6.28 9.57 3.26
N LEU A 294 -5.45 8.53 3.25
CA LEU A 294 -4.20 8.54 2.48
C LEU A 294 -4.45 8.55 0.97
N ASN A 295 -5.47 7.81 0.50
CA ASN A 295 -5.85 7.84 -0.90
C ASN A 295 -6.33 9.25 -1.32
N PHE A 296 -7.09 9.93 -0.46
CA PHE A 296 -7.44 11.34 -0.63
C PHE A 296 -6.19 12.21 -0.80
N VAL A 297 -5.20 12.12 0.08
CA VAL A 297 -3.93 12.87 -0.04
C VAL A 297 -3.25 12.60 -1.37
N VAL A 298 -3.16 11.34 -1.79
CA VAL A 298 -2.56 10.93 -3.07
C VAL A 298 -3.31 11.54 -4.27
N CYS A 299 -4.63 11.42 -4.29
CA CYS A 299 -5.47 11.91 -5.39
C CYS A 299 -5.51 13.45 -5.44
N HIS A 300 -5.56 14.10 -4.28
CA HIS A 300 -5.51 15.55 -4.15
C HIS A 300 -4.15 16.11 -4.63
N SER A 301 -3.05 15.43 -4.28
CA SER A 301 -1.71 15.73 -4.81
C SER A 301 -1.69 15.66 -6.33
N LYS A 302 -2.20 14.57 -6.93
CA LYS A 302 -2.23 14.39 -8.40
C LYS A 302 -2.99 15.53 -9.09
N ARG A 303 -4.12 15.95 -8.53
CA ARG A 303 -4.91 17.09 -9.03
C ARG A 303 -4.12 18.39 -9.04
N HIS A 304 -3.44 18.69 -7.94
CA HIS A 304 -2.74 19.96 -7.83
C HIS A 304 -1.36 19.94 -8.50
N ILE A 305 -0.72 18.78 -8.68
CA ILE A 305 0.41 18.62 -9.62
C ILE A 305 -0.03 18.97 -11.05
N HIS A 306 -1.20 18.48 -11.49
CA HIS A 306 -1.75 18.83 -12.79
C HIS A 306 -2.02 20.33 -12.90
N GLN A 307 -2.59 20.95 -11.86
CA GLN A 307 -2.79 22.39 -11.81
C GLN A 307 -1.48 23.17 -11.89
N LEU A 308 -0.47 22.85 -11.07
CA LEU A 308 0.85 23.49 -11.10
C LEU A 308 1.51 23.35 -12.47
N THR A 309 1.43 22.17 -13.09
CA THR A 309 1.95 21.94 -14.45
C THR A 309 1.29 22.87 -15.47
N ASN A 310 -0.02 23.07 -15.38
CA ASN A 310 -0.75 24.00 -16.25
C ASN A 310 -0.37 25.46 -15.99
N ILE A 311 -0.18 25.85 -14.73
CA ILE A 311 0.30 27.19 -14.35
C ILE A 311 1.68 27.44 -14.97
N ARG A 312 2.63 26.52 -14.81
CA ARG A 312 3.99 26.63 -15.38
C ARG A 312 3.96 26.82 -16.88
N LYS A 313 3.12 26.03 -17.58
CA LYS A 313 2.93 26.16 -19.02
C LYS A 313 2.42 27.55 -19.41
N LYS A 314 1.44 28.09 -18.67
CA LYS A 314 0.85 29.41 -18.96
C LYS A 314 1.82 30.56 -18.72
N LEU A 315 2.63 30.50 -17.66
CA LEU A 315 3.69 31.48 -17.41
C LEU A 315 4.75 31.44 -18.52
N SER A 316 5.16 30.24 -18.95
CA SER A 316 6.12 30.08 -20.06
C SER A 316 5.59 30.67 -21.39
N GLU A 317 4.29 30.51 -21.67
CA GLU A 317 3.63 31.09 -22.85
C GLU A 317 3.61 32.62 -22.81
N LYS A 318 3.48 33.24 -21.63
CA LYS A 318 3.52 34.71 -21.47
C LYS A 318 4.90 35.30 -21.71
N VAL A 319 5.96 34.63 -21.26
CA VAL A 319 7.34 35.11 -21.44
C VAL A 319 7.77 35.03 -22.93
N ALA A 320 7.19 34.09 -23.68
CA ALA A 320 7.52 33.88 -25.08
C ALA A 320 6.76 34.78 -26.08
N GLY A 321 5.70 35.47 -25.64
CA GLY A 321 4.84 36.32 -26.49
C GLY A 321 5.07 37.81 -26.24
#